data_AF-A0A2U2CE19-F1
#
_entry.id   AF-A0A2U2CE19-F1
#
_cell.length_a   1.000
_cell.length_b   1.000
_cell.length_c   1.000
_cell.angle_alpha   90.00
_cell.angle_beta   90.00
_cell.angle_gamma   90.00
#
_symmetry.space_group_name_H-M   'P 1'
#
loop_
_entity.id
_entity.type
_entity.pdbx_description
1 polymer ?
#
loop_
_entity_poly.entity_id
_entity_poly.type
_entity_poly.pdbx_seq_one_letter_code
_entity_poly.pdbx_strand_id
1 'polypeptide(L)'
;MPNELSSSEHQPLNVLIWGTYDLGKPRTRLLLEALRRSGASLTEIHAPVWEGAEDKSVLGKIDALKRGIRWGAAYPQLIWRFLRAPRPDVVVVGYLGHLDVLLLWPFASLRGTPVVWDAFLSLYDTVINDRRMVSPRHPAAFVLRAWEWLACRAADRIVLDTEAHADLFRSEYRLPRAGICV
;
A
#
# COMPACT_ATOMS: atom_id res chain seq x y z
N MET A 1 -4.00 51.71 -3.78
CA MET A 1 -3.05 51.01 -2.88
C MET A 1 -3.60 51.12 -1.49
N PRO A 2 -3.86 50.05 -0.71
CA PRO A 2 -3.26 48.70 -0.68
C PRO A 2 -4.33 47.60 -0.96
N ASN A 3 -4.11 46.29 -1.01
CA ASN A 3 -3.18 45.41 -0.32
C ASN A 3 -2.90 44.20 -1.23
N GLU A 4 -1.62 43.92 -1.48
CA GLU A 4 -1.16 42.70 -2.13
C GLU A 4 -1.53 41.52 -1.22
N LEU A 5 -2.57 40.78 -1.62
CA LEU A 5 -2.79 39.43 -1.11
C LEU A 5 -1.61 38.61 -1.63
N SER A 6 -0.61 38.43 -0.76
CA SER A 6 0.34 37.33 -0.81
C SER A 6 -0.48 36.04 -0.91
N SER A 7 -0.76 35.62 -2.14
CA SER A 7 -1.12 34.26 -2.46
C SER A 7 0.10 33.43 -2.11
N SER A 8 0.11 32.87 -0.91
CA SER A 8 1.04 31.83 -0.49
C SER A 8 1.08 30.79 -1.61
N GLU A 9 2.15 30.79 -2.42
CA GLU A 9 2.48 29.72 -3.35
C GLU A 9 2.75 28.48 -2.50
N HIS A 10 1.68 27.77 -2.13
CA HIS A 10 1.81 26.46 -1.53
C HIS A 10 2.41 25.56 -2.61
N GLN A 11 3.70 25.27 -2.48
CA GLN A 11 4.35 24.32 -3.35
C GLN A 11 3.54 23.02 -3.32
N PRO A 12 3.17 22.46 -4.50
CA PRO A 12 2.33 21.28 -4.54
C PRO A 12 3.03 20.12 -3.84
N LEU A 13 2.31 19.41 -2.98
CA LEU A 13 2.82 18.23 -2.29
C LEU A 13 3.28 17.19 -3.32
N ASN A 14 4.54 16.76 -3.23
CA ASN A 14 5.10 15.75 -4.12
C ASN A 14 4.83 14.36 -3.54
N VAL A 15 3.87 13.68 -4.15
CA VAL A 15 3.41 12.36 -3.74
C VAL A 15 3.96 11.31 -4.70
N LEU A 16 4.70 10.34 -4.17
CA LEU A 16 5.14 9.19 -4.94
C LEU A 16 4.21 8.02 -4.66
N ILE A 17 3.64 7.43 -5.71
CA ILE A 17 2.85 6.21 -5.61
C ILE A 17 3.77 5.04 -5.92
N TRP A 18 3.87 4.08 -5.00
CA TRP A 18 4.83 3.00 -5.12
C TRP A 18 4.18 1.63 -4.97
N GLY A 19 4.68 0.68 -5.76
CA GLY A 19 4.51 -0.73 -5.49
C GLY A 19 3.87 -1.49 -6.64
N THR A 20 3.28 -2.61 -6.26
CA THR A 20 2.70 -3.59 -7.18
C THR A 20 1.19 -3.55 -7.18
N TYR A 21 0.57 -2.52 -6.60
CA TYR A 21 -0.87 -2.37 -6.38
C TYR A 21 -1.77 -2.77 -7.57
N ASP A 22 -2.93 -3.31 -7.27
CA ASP A 22 -3.90 -3.71 -8.29
C ASP A 22 -4.66 -2.50 -8.85
N LEU A 23 -4.66 -2.37 -10.18
CA LEU A 23 -5.42 -1.37 -10.94
C LEU A 23 -6.72 -1.91 -11.54
N GLY A 24 -6.93 -3.25 -11.54
CA GLY A 24 -8.18 -3.87 -11.98
C GLY A 24 -9.35 -3.38 -11.13
N LYS A 25 -9.14 -3.28 -9.81
CA LYS A 25 -10.14 -2.73 -8.88
C LYS A 25 -10.16 -1.19 -8.86
N PRO A 26 -11.33 -0.57 -8.58
CA PRO A 26 -11.47 0.88 -8.62
C PRO A 26 -10.74 1.62 -7.49
N ARG A 27 -10.42 0.96 -6.36
CA ARG A 27 -9.88 1.62 -5.14
C ARG A 27 -8.64 2.45 -5.42
N THR A 28 -7.60 1.84 -5.99
CA THR A 28 -6.35 2.56 -6.27
C THR A 28 -6.54 3.65 -7.32
N ARG A 29 -7.38 3.41 -8.34
CA ARG A 29 -7.68 4.42 -9.38
C ARG A 29 -8.36 5.66 -8.79
N LEU A 30 -9.36 5.46 -7.93
CA LEU A 30 -10.05 6.55 -7.23
C LEU A 30 -9.10 7.32 -6.29
N LEU A 31 -8.20 6.63 -5.59
CA LEU A 31 -7.18 7.26 -4.76
C LEU A 31 -6.26 8.18 -5.58
N LEU A 32 -5.76 7.69 -6.72
CA LEU A 32 -4.92 8.47 -7.62
C LEU A 32 -5.63 9.69 -8.18
N GLU A 33 -6.90 9.53 -8.57
CA GLU A 33 -7.73 10.64 -9.06
C GLU A 33 -7.98 11.69 -7.97
N ALA A 34 -8.28 11.27 -6.74
CA ALA A 34 -8.48 12.17 -5.61
C ALA A 34 -7.21 12.99 -5.30
N LEU A 35 -6.05 12.34 -5.27
CA LEU A 35 -4.75 13.00 -5.06
C LEU A 35 -4.42 13.99 -6.18
N ARG A 36 -4.70 13.66 -7.44
CA ARG A 36 -4.51 14.62 -8.56
C ARG A 36 -5.44 15.82 -8.42
N ARG A 37 -6.69 15.62 -8.00
CA ARG A 37 -7.67 16.69 -7.80
C ARG A 37 -7.33 17.59 -6.61
N SER A 38 -6.58 17.11 -5.62
CA SER A 38 -6.12 17.94 -4.50
C SER A 38 -4.99 18.90 -4.86
N GLY A 39 -4.50 18.89 -6.11
CA GLY A 39 -3.37 19.71 -6.56
C GLY A 39 -2.00 19.15 -6.18
N ALA A 40 -1.93 17.89 -5.73
CA ALA A 40 -0.64 17.23 -5.50
C ALA A 40 0.06 16.90 -6.82
N SER A 41 1.40 16.92 -6.80
CA SER A 41 2.24 16.43 -7.88
C SER A 41 2.46 14.93 -7.71
N LEU A 42 1.95 14.10 -8.62
CA LEU A 42 2.05 12.65 -8.52
C LEU A 42 3.15 12.08 -9.41
N THR A 43 4.02 11.26 -8.81
CA THR A 43 4.97 10.40 -9.52
C THR A 43 4.63 8.94 -9.27
N GLU A 44 4.45 8.13 -10.31
CA GLU A 44 4.10 6.71 -10.19
C GLU A 44 5.32 5.81 -10.47
N ILE A 45 5.68 4.98 -9.49
CA ILE A 45 6.65 3.88 -9.63
C ILE A 45 5.89 2.58 -9.38
N HIS A 46 5.28 2.08 -10.44
CA HIS A 46 4.43 0.92 -10.43
C HIS A 46 4.99 -0.21 -11.29
N ALA A 47 4.76 -1.45 -10.85
CA ALA A 47 4.97 -2.66 -11.65
C ALA A 47 3.67 -3.47 -11.66
N PRO A 48 3.06 -3.72 -12.83
CA PRO A 48 1.86 -4.52 -12.91
C PRO A 48 2.25 -5.97 -12.66
N VAL A 49 1.95 -6.51 -11.48
CA VAL A 49 2.17 -7.94 -11.18
C VAL A 49 0.88 -8.75 -11.14
N TRP A 50 -0.26 -8.06 -10.99
CA TRP A 50 -1.59 -8.65 -10.87
C TRP A 50 -2.31 -8.81 -12.21
N GLU A 51 -1.83 -8.17 -13.28
CA GLU A 51 -2.38 -8.35 -14.64
C GLU A 51 -2.27 -9.82 -15.06
N GLY A 52 -3.43 -10.42 -15.38
CA GLY A 52 -3.57 -11.83 -15.75
C GLY A 52 -3.89 -12.79 -14.59
N ALA A 53 -4.08 -12.30 -13.36
CA ALA A 53 -4.54 -13.12 -12.23
C ALA A 53 -6.06 -13.39 -12.24
N GLU A 54 -6.80 -12.80 -13.18
CA GLU A 54 -8.26 -12.93 -13.32
C GLU A 54 -8.68 -14.18 -14.10
N ASP A 55 -7.79 -14.75 -14.92
CA ASP A 55 -8.04 -16.00 -15.63
C ASP A 55 -7.97 -17.20 -14.68
N LYS A 56 -9.11 -17.49 -14.07
CA LYS A 56 -9.40 -18.63 -13.19
C LYS A 56 -9.37 -19.99 -13.93
N SER A 57 -8.33 -20.27 -14.72
CA SER A 57 -8.18 -21.58 -15.36
C SER A 57 -6.84 -22.22 -14.98
N VAL A 58 -6.95 -23.21 -14.07
CA VAL A 58 -5.92 -24.16 -13.64
C VAL A 58 -4.81 -23.57 -12.76
N LEU A 59 -4.89 -23.81 -11.44
CA LEU A 59 -3.77 -23.62 -10.50
C LEU A 59 -2.62 -24.59 -10.84
N GLY A 60 -1.89 -24.32 -11.92
CA GLY A 60 -0.64 -24.98 -12.22
C GLY A 60 0.49 -24.41 -11.35
N LYS A 61 1.35 -25.28 -10.81
CA LYS A 61 2.60 -24.86 -10.13
C LYS A 61 3.46 -23.92 -10.99
N ILE A 62 3.34 -24.03 -12.31
CA ILE A 62 4.03 -23.19 -13.30
C ILE A 62 3.56 -21.74 -13.27
N ASP A 63 2.25 -21.48 -13.18
CA ASP A 63 1.75 -20.09 -13.12
C ASP A 63 2.03 -19.44 -11.77
N ALA A 64 2.03 -20.22 -10.69
CA ALA A 64 2.52 -19.77 -9.39
C ALA A 64 4.01 -19.41 -9.44
N LEU A 65 4.83 -20.21 -10.11
CA LEU A 65 6.26 -19.94 -10.30
C LEU A 65 6.48 -18.69 -11.16
N LYS A 66 5.77 -18.54 -12.29
CA LYS A 66 5.83 -17.34 -13.14
C LYS A 66 5.46 -16.07 -12.37
N ARG A 67 4.41 -16.12 -11.54
CA ARG A 67 4.03 -15.01 -10.64
C ARG A 67 5.14 -14.70 -9.64
N GLY A 68 5.72 -15.73 -9.02
CA GLY A 68 6.85 -15.58 -8.10
C GLY A 68 8.07 -14.92 -8.76
N ILE A 69 8.41 -15.31 -9.99
CA ILE A 69 9.49 -14.70 -10.77
C ILE A 69 9.17 -13.25 -11.12
N ARG A 70 7.93 -12.95 -11.55
CA ARG A 70 7.48 -11.58 -11.85
C ARG A 70 7.61 -10.68 -10.63
N TRP A 71 7.22 -11.16 -9.45
CA TRP A 71 7.42 -10.46 -8.18
C TRP A 71 8.91 -10.28 -7.86
N GLY A 72 9.67 -11.36 -7.92
CA GLY A 72 11.11 -11.36 -7.62
C GLY A 72 11.92 -10.42 -8.51
N ALA A 73 11.53 -10.27 -9.78
CA ALA A 73 12.15 -9.32 -10.70
C ALA A 73 11.63 -7.88 -10.53
N ALA A 74 10.34 -7.71 -10.19
CA ALA A 74 9.72 -6.39 -10.04
C ALA A 74 10.30 -5.61 -8.85
N TYR A 75 10.45 -6.24 -7.67
CA TYR A 75 10.86 -5.51 -6.47
C TYR A 75 12.26 -4.86 -6.56
N PRO A 76 13.32 -5.54 -7.05
CA PRO A 76 14.62 -4.88 -7.26
C PRO A 76 14.52 -3.67 -8.17
N GLN A 77 13.74 -3.77 -9.26
CA GLN A 77 13.53 -2.66 -10.19
C GLN A 77 12.76 -1.52 -9.53
N LEU A 78 11.69 -1.81 -8.77
CA LEU A 78 10.89 -0.82 -8.05
C LEU A 78 11.69 -0.08 -6.98
N ILE A 79 12.49 -0.80 -6.20
CA ILE A 79 13.35 -0.20 -5.18
C ILE A 79 14.43 0.65 -5.82
N TRP A 80 15.07 0.16 -6.89
CA TRP A 80 16.08 0.92 -7.60
C TRP A 80 15.52 2.22 -8.20
N ARG A 81 14.33 2.16 -8.82
CA ARG A 81 13.63 3.35 -9.31
C ARG A 81 13.28 4.31 -8.17
N PHE A 82 12.81 3.79 -7.03
CA PHE A 82 12.54 4.61 -5.85
C PHE A 82 13.79 5.35 -5.38
N LEU A 83 14.91 4.65 -5.21
CA LEU A 83 16.17 5.23 -4.74
C LEU A 83 16.74 6.29 -5.70
N ARG A 84 16.46 6.18 -7.01
CA ARG A 84 16.91 7.15 -8.03
C ARG A 84 15.96 8.32 -8.26
N ALA A 85 14.69 8.19 -7.88
CA ALA A 85 13.73 9.27 -8.00
C ALA A 85 14.10 10.43 -7.05
N PRO A 86 13.74 11.69 -7.38
CA PRO A 86 13.78 12.78 -6.41
C PRO A 86 13.07 12.39 -5.11
N ARG A 87 13.52 12.93 -3.97
CA ARG A 87 12.89 12.62 -2.68
C ARG A 87 11.47 13.19 -2.67
N PRO A 88 10.42 12.36 -2.54
CA PRO A 88 9.07 12.87 -2.40
C PRO A 88 8.81 13.31 -0.95
N ASP A 89 7.78 14.13 -0.77
CA ASP A 89 7.31 14.54 0.56
C ASP A 89 6.65 13.37 1.29
N VAL A 90 5.99 12.48 0.53
CA VAL A 90 5.33 11.28 1.04
C VAL A 90 5.30 10.19 -0.03
N VAL A 91 5.42 8.94 0.40
CA VAL A 91 5.19 7.77 -0.46
C VAL A 91 3.88 7.07 -0.06
N VAL A 92 3.03 6.82 -1.05
CA VAL A 92 1.74 6.16 -0.87
C VAL A 92 1.80 4.78 -1.50
N VAL A 93 1.39 3.77 -0.74
CA VAL A 93 1.26 2.39 -1.20
C VAL A 93 -0.22 2.04 -1.30
N GLY A 94 -0.64 1.58 -2.48
CA GLY A 94 -2.03 1.28 -2.79
C GLY A 94 -2.53 -0.09 -2.32
N TYR A 95 -3.74 -0.43 -2.76
CA TYR A 95 -4.41 -1.69 -2.43
C TYR A 95 -3.58 -2.93 -2.80
N LEU A 96 -3.59 -3.94 -1.90
CA LEU A 96 -2.73 -5.15 -1.91
C LEU A 96 -1.24 -4.90 -1.66
N GLY A 97 -0.90 -3.74 -1.11
CA GLY A 97 0.47 -3.36 -0.77
C GLY A 97 1.08 -3.98 0.49
N HIS A 98 0.54 -5.06 1.04
CA HIS A 98 1.06 -5.65 2.29
C HIS A 98 2.54 -6.04 2.21
N LEU A 99 3.00 -6.60 1.08
CA LEU A 99 4.42 -6.86 0.87
C LEU A 99 5.17 -5.59 0.48
N ASP A 100 4.52 -4.75 -0.32
CA ASP A 100 5.08 -3.49 -0.81
C ASP A 100 5.57 -2.61 0.35
N VAL A 101 4.72 -2.39 1.37
CA VAL A 101 5.08 -1.57 2.55
C VAL A 101 6.30 -2.13 3.27
N LEU A 102 6.37 -3.45 3.49
CA LEU A 102 7.49 -4.08 4.18
C LEU A 102 8.81 -3.93 3.43
N LEU A 103 8.78 -4.08 2.11
CA LEU A 103 9.97 -3.98 1.28
C LEU A 103 10.42 -2.52 1.10
N LEU A 104 9.48 -1.58 1.04
CA LEU A 104 9.76 -0.17 0.86
C LEU A 104 10.26 0.50 2.16
N TRP A 105 9.67 0.14 3.30
CA TRP A 105 9.92 0.78 4.59
C TRP A 105 11.40 1.05 4.93
N PRO A 106 12.35 0.08 4.82
CA PRO A 106 13.73 0.36 5.21
C PRO A 106 14.38 1.43 4.31
N PHE A 107 14.02 1.46 3.02
CA PHE A 107 14.54 2.46 2.07
C PHE A 107 13.86 3.82 2.25
N ALA A 108 12.55 3.84 2.53
CA ALA A 108 11.83 5.07 2.84
C ALA A 108 12.34 5.70 4.14
N SER A 109 12.56 4.88 5.17
CA SER A 109 13.15 5.30 6.45
C SER A 109 14.57 5.86 6.26
N LEU A 110 15.42 5.20 5.46
CA LEU A 110 16.76 5.70 5.15
C LEU A 110 16.73 7.07 4.45
N ARG A 111 15.71 7.29 3.62
CA ARG A 111 15.49 8.57 2.93
C ARG A 111 14.70 9.57 3.75
N GLY A 112 14.25 9.23 4.96
CA GLY A 112 13.39 10.07 5.80
C GLY A 112 12.03 10.39 5.16
N THR A 113 11.54 9.56 4.25
CA THR A 113 10.26 9.75 3.57
C THR A 113 9.17 8.97 4.32
N PRO A 114 8.08 9.62 4.77
CA PRO A 114 6.97 8.93 5.43
C PRO A 114 6.20 8.02 4.45
N VAL A 115 5.81 6.84 4.94
CA VAL A 115 5.05 5.83 4.20
C VAL A 115 3.58 5.88 4.64
N VAL A 116 2.70 6.16 3.69
CA VAL A 116 1.24 6.07 3.85
C VAL A 116 0.76 4.83 3.12
N TRP A 117 -0.04 4.00 3.79
CA TRP A 117 -0.57 2.78 3.22
C TRP A 117 -2.10 2.79 3.17
N ASP A 118 -2.68 2.61 1.98
CA ASP A 118 -4.12 2.40 1.79
C ASP A 118 -4.49 0.92 2.06
N ALA A 119 -4.74 0.60 3.33
CA ALA A 119 -5.11 -0.73 3.79
C ALA A 119 -6.61 -0.99 3.61
N PHE A 120 -7.09 -0.89 2.37
CA PHE A 120 -8.52 -1.04 2.07
C PHE A 120 -9.15 -2.36 2.54
N LEU A 121 -8.36 -3.43 2.70
CA LEU A 121 -8.85 -4.75 3.10
C LEU A 121 -7.85 -5.44 4.02
N SER A 122 -8.35 -6.03 5.12
CA SER A 122 -7.53 -6.98 5.90
C SER A 122 -7.38 -8.30 5.14
N LEU A 123 -6.13 -8.70 4.89
CA LEU A 123 -5.84 -10.02 4.33
C LEU A 123 -6.21 -11.13 5.31
N TYR A 124 -5.91 -10.92 6.61
CA TYR A 124 -6.24 -11.89 7.64
C TYR A 124 -7.75 -12.13 7.74
N ASP A 125 -8.52 -11.04 7.89
CA ASP A 125 -9.98 -11.13 8.02
C ASP A 125 -10.63 -11.75 6.79
N THR A 126 -10.18 -11.34 5.59
CA THR A 126 -10.73 -11.87 4.34
C THR A 126 -10.45 -13.36 4.16
N VAL A 127 -9.24 -13.83 4.46
CA VAL A 127 -8.85 -15.23 4.23
C VAL A 127 -9.41 -16.16 5.30
N ILE A 128 -9.44 -15.70 6.55
CA ILE A 128 -9.76 -16.52 7.71
C ILE A 128 -11.24 -16.41 8.10
N ASN A 129 -11.77 -15.20 8.22
CA ASN A 129 -13.11 -14.96 8.78
C ASN A 129 -14.18 -14.94 7.68
N ASP A 130 -13.94 -14.19 6.60
CA ASP A 130 -14.91 -14.05 5.51
C ASP A 130 -14.95 -15.31 4.63
N ARG A 131 -13.84 -15.63 3.97
CA ARG A 131 -13.79 -16.72 2.98
C ARG A 131 -13.55 -18.09 3.61
N ARG A 132 -13.16 -18.14 4.88
CA ARG A 132 -12.84 -19.36 5.64
C ARG A 132 -11.96 -20.35 4.88
N MET A 133 -11.04 -19.83 4.07
CA MET A 133 -10.16 -20.65 3.23
C MET A 133 -9.12 -21.40 4.06
N VAL A 134 -8.79 -20.84 5.24
CA VAL A 134 -7.83 -21.41 6.18
C VAL A 134 -8.43 -21.28 7.59
N SER A 135 -8.31 -22.34 8.39
CA SER A 135 -8.78 -22.33 9.78
C SER A 135 -7.98 -21.32 10.62
N PRO A 136 -8.61 -20.60 11.58
CA PRO A 136 -7.90 -19.71 12.50
C PRO A 136 -6.78 -20.38 13.30
N ARG A 137 -6.86 -21.71 13.49
CA ARG A 137 -5.86 -22.50 14.21
C ARG A 137 -4.70 -22.99 13.32
N HIS A 138 -4.77 -22.77 12.01
CA HIS A 138 -3.77 -23.23 11.08
C HIS A 138 -2.52 -22.31 11.12
N PRO A 139 -1.28 -22.84 11.00
CA PRO A 139 -0.05 -22.04 11.01
C PRO A 139 -0.07 -20.85 10.03
N ALA A 140 -0.66 -21.03 8.84
CA ALA A 140 -0.79 -19.96 7.84
C ALA A 140 -1.63 -18.76 8.32
N ALA A 141 -2.61 -18.95 9.20
CA ALA A 141 -3.38 -17.86 9.80
C ALA A 141 -2.48 -16.97 10.67
N PHE A 142 -1.57 -17.57 11.43
CA PHE A 142 -0.59 -16.84 12.24
C PHE A 142 0.40 -16.08 11.35
N VAL A 143 0.86 -16.68 10.24
CA VAL A 143 1.76 -16.02 9.29
C VAL A 143 1.07 -14.81 8.65
N LEU A 144 -0.17 -14.95 8.19
CA LEU A 144 -0.93 -13.84 7.61
C LEU A 144 -1.13 -12.72 8.63
N ARG A 145 -1.51 -13.06 9.86
CA ARG A 145 -1.66 -12.07 10.93
C ARG A 145 -0.35 -11.36 11.25
N ALA A 146 0.75 -12.10 11.35
CA ALA A 146 2.07 -11.53 11.60
C ALA A 146 2.51 -10.61 10.45
N TRP A 147 2.29 -11.03 9.20
CA TRP A 147 2.60 -10.21 8.04
C TRP A 147 1.82 -8.89 8.07
N GLU A 148 0.50 -8.94 8.25
CA GLU A 148 -0.33 -7.73 8.33
C GLU A 148 0.06 -6.83 9.52
N TRP A 149 0.36 -7.43 10.67
CA TRP A 149 0.89 -6.71 11.82
C TRP A 149 2.22 -6.00 11.52
N LEU A 150 3.16 -6.68 10.87
CA LEU A 150 4.43 -6.08 10.47
C LEU A 150 4.19 -4.93 9.49
N ALA A 151 3.29 -5.10 8.51
CA ALA A 151 2.98 -4.07 7.51
C ALA A 151 2.40 -2.82 8.18
N CYS A 152 1.51 -2.98 9.15
CA CYS A 152 0.98 -1.87 9.93
C CYS A 152 2.06 -1.10 10.70
N ARG A 153 3.12 -1.77 11.18
CA ARG A 153 4.22 -1.11 11.91
C ARG A 153 5.25 -0.46 10.99
N ALA A 154 5.32 -0.92 9.75
CA ALA A 154 6.20 -0.38 8.72
C ALA A 154 5.59 0.88 8.06
N ALA A 155 4.27 1.08 8.12
CA ALA A 155 3.63 2.30 7.68
C ALA A 155 3.63 3.37 8.79
N ASP A 156 3.90 4.64 8.42
CA ASP A 156 3.76 5.79 9.33
C ASP A 156 2.30 6.20 9.51
N ARG A 157 1.50 6.00 8.45
CA ARG A 157 0.05 6.21 8.43
C ARG A 157 -0.63 5.11 7.63
N ILE A 158 -1.77 4.66 8.14
CA ILE A 158 -2.62 3.67 7.52
C ILE A 158 -3.97 4.33 7.24
N VAL A 159 -4.39 4.33 5.98
CA VAL A 159 -5.69 4.84 5.54
C VAL A 159 -6.65 3.66 5.45
N LEU A 160 -7.79 3.78 6.13
CA LEU A 160 -8.85 2.77 6.17
C LEU A 160 -10.16 3.40 5.72
N ASP A 161 -11.09 2.57 5.25
CA ASP A 161 -12.34 3.04 4.63
C ASP A 161 -13.41 3.51 5.64
N THR A 162 -13.41 2.94 6.84
CA THR A 162 -14.42 3.21 7.87
C THR A 162 -13.83 3.15 9.28
N GLU A 163 -14.47 3.83 10.24
CA GLU A 163 -14.07 3.76 11.66
C GLU A 163 -14.21 2.34 12.23
N ALA A 164 -15.23 1.59 11.79
CA ALA A 164 -15.39 0.20 12.20
C ALA A 164 -14.19 -0.67 11.77
N HIS A 165 -13.67 -0.44 10.56
CA HIS A 165 -12.48 -1.13 10.06
C HIS A 165 -11.22 -0.69 10.83
N ALA A 166 -11.11 0.60 11.15
CA ALA A 166 -10.05 1.12 12.01
C ALA A 166 -10.04 0.52 13.40
N ASP A 167 -11.20 0.37 14.03
CA ASP A 167 -11.32 -0.25 15.35
C ASP A 167 -10.94 -1.73 15.34
N LEU A 168 -11.30 -2.46 14.27
CA LEU A 168 -10.84 -3.83 14.06
C LEU A 168 -9.30 -3.90 13.99
N PHE A 169 -8.67 -3.08 13.14
CA PHE A 169 -7.20 -3.01 13.04
C PHE A 169 -6.53 -2.62 14.37
N ARG A 170 -7.10 -1.67 15.10
CA ARG A 170 -6.61 -1.25 16.43
C ARG A 170 -6.64 -2.41 17.41
N SER A 171 -7.75 -3.15 17.46
CA SER A 171 -7.93 -4.28 18.37
C SER A 171 -7.01 -5.46 18.03
N GLU A 172 -6.92 -5.84 16.76
CA GLU A 172 -6.19 -7.03 16.31
C GLU A 172 -4.66 -6.80 16.37
N TYR A 173 -4.21 -5.61 15.96
CA TYR A 173 -2.78 -5.32 15.80
C TYR A 173 -2.19 -4.40 16.88
N ARG A 174 -3.00 -3.95 17.84
CA ARG A 174 -2.60 -3.05 18.94
C ARG A 174 -1.89 -1.78 18.46
N LEU A 175 -2.50 -1.13 17.46
CA LEU A 175 -1.93 0.06 16.82
C LEU A 175 -2.27 1.34 17.59
N PRO A 176 -1.33 2.32 17.68
CA PRO A 176 -1.59 3.62 18.29
C PRO A 176 -2.57 4.42 17.44
N ARG A 177 -3.46 5.19 18.09
CA ARG A 177 -4.50 6.00 17.40
C ARG A 177 -3.93 6.94 16.34
N ALA A 178 -2.75 7.51 16.58
CA ALA A 178 -2.13 8.47 15.67
C ALA A 178 -1.71 7.89 14.31
N GLY A 179 -1.57 6.56 14.19
CA GLY A 179 -1.13 5.90 12.97
C GLY A 179 -2.26 5.58 11.98
N ILE A 180 -3.52 5.82 12.31
CA ILE A 180 -4.66 5.44 11.47
C ILE A 180 -5.49 6.66 11.09
N CYS A 181 -5.78 6.78 9.80
CA CYS A 181 -6.68 7.77 9.21
C CYS A 181 -7.89 7.05 8.61
N VAL A 182 -9.07 7.64 8.78
CA VAL A 182 -10.35 7.21 8.20
C VAL A 182 -10.88 8.34 7.33
#